data_AF-A0A7S3DNI1-F1
#
_entry.id   AF-A0A7S3DNI1-F1
#
_cell.length_a   1.000
_cell.length_b   1.000
_cell.length_c   1.000
_cell.angle_alpha   90.00
_cell.angle_beta   90.00
_cell.angle_gamma   90.00
#
_symmetry.space_group_name_H-M   'P 1'
#
loop_
_entity.id
_entity.type
_entity.pdbx_description
1 polymer ?
#
loop_
_entity_poly.entity_id
_entity_poly.type
_entity_poly.pdbx_seq_one_letter_code
_entity_poly.pdbx_strand_id
1 'polypeptide(L)'
;MPSTLSPSEEKSCKSLLKECEMFRKVSPSLIQSITNAMSLRVVKRDEVLAAQGESCDRFFLLETGDIHRQFNDSDSGKSHDVVYAIKGKSINSMRVIGGGEHPCTVSCASDTCRLYEMRRLNFLSLLRQQPEIAIGIAEGLSDEIRNGSRKYVTPFLLQKQQTDISYPAVAIAAGIESYYRSALNALLNARLTGIKADFFPNMHIQVPTRVSYIVGFKGLRAMFEEHVNPEEFSVGPTTVGLAMAIAPGVIMTPISSVLEASNAGHMNKEAMAKRWMRGIVPRGAREVIFGLGLNQMSDYFEERFASFYGFENKALCNMAGSLTAGVVSGYFSHVPHNLSTYKLMEPHRSYADLYMNQFVKSSVHPVLETWVRTWESQTAKTAIRTIAATIFPRGLMIRTTQIVGSFMILNGTINYLSQKEHEKALRATMGMSTYKH
;
A
#
# COMPACT_ATOMS: atom_id res chain seq x y z
N MET A 1 -36.54 37.22 -14.84
CA MET A 1 -36.42 36.97 -13.40
C MET A 1 -35.81 35.59 -13.21
N PRO A 2 -34.83 35.37 -12.32
CA PRO A 2 -34.33 34.02 -12.08
C PRO A 2 -35.48 33.21 -11.48
N SER A 3 -35.85 32.11 -12.15
CA SER A 3 -36.80 31.15 -11.64
C SER A 3 -36.23 30.55 -10.35
N THR A 4 -36.86 30.86 -9.22
CA THR A 4 -36.55 30.22 -7.94
C THR A 4 -36.80 28.73 -8.06
N LEU A 5 -35.79 27.93 -7.72
CA LEU A 5 -35.89 26.48 -7.66
C LEU A 5 -37.00 26.07 -6.69
N SER A 6 -37.76 25.03 -7.03
CA SER A 6 -38.70 24.42 -6.08
C SER A 6 -37.94 23.75 -4.92
N PRO A 7 -38.61 23.48 -3.77
CA PRO A 7 -37.95 22.85 -2.62
C PRO A 7 -37.30 21.48 -2.94
N SER A 8 -37.90 20.71 -3.86
CA SER A 8 -37.33 19.44 -4.34
C SER A 8 -36.09 19.65 -5.20
N GLU A 9 -36.10 20.66 -6.07
CA GLU A 9 -34.99 21.00 -6.96
C GLU A 9 -33.80 21.57 -6.16
N GLU A 10 -34.06 22.40 -5.16
CA GLU A 10 -33.02 22.87 -4.24
C GLU A 10 -32.32 21.70 -3.54
N LYS A 11 -33.08 20.73 -3.04
CA LYS A 11 -32.52 19.57 -2.34
C LYS A 11 -31.61 18.76 -3.26
N SER A 12 -32.05 18.55 -4.50
CA SER A 12 -31.29 17.82 -5.52
C SER A 12 -30.01 18.57 -5.91
N CYS A 13 -30.13 19.87 -6.20
CA CYS A 13 -29.01 20.75 -6.50
C CYS A 13 -27.94 20.75 -5.39
N LYS A 14 -28.36 20.84 -4.12
CA LYS A 14 -27.44 20.75 -2.96
C LYS A 14 -26.71 19.41 -2.90
N SER A 15 -27.38 18.30 -3.22
CA SER A 15 -26.75 16.99 -3.26
C SER A 15 -25.65 16.95 -4.32
N LEU A 16 -25.95 17.44 -5.53
CA LEU A 16 -24.99 17.50 -6.64
C LEU A 16 -23.80 18.40 -6.34
N LEU A 17 -24.03 19.56 -5.70
CA LEU A 17 -22.94 20.43 -5.26
C LEU A 17 -22.03 19.71 -4.25
N LYS A 18 -22.59 18.98 -3.28
CA LYS A 18 -21.80 18.22 -2.30
C LYS A 18 -21.03 17.04 -2.90
N GLU A 19 -21.56 16.43 -3.96
CA GLU A 19 -20.89 15.37 -4.73
C GLU A 19 -19.74 15.92 -5.60
N CYS A 20 -19.78 17.19 -5.96
CA CYS A 20 -18.77 17.82 -6.80
C CYS A 20 -17.51 18.14 -5.98
N GLU A 21 -16.37 17.61 -6.42
CA GLU A 21 -15.08 17.67 -5.69
C GLU A 21 -14.68 19.10 -5.31
N MET A 22 -14.89 20.06 -6.21
CA MET A 22 -14.55 21.46 -5.98
C MET A 22 -15.34 22.10 -4.82
N PHE A 23 -16.55 21.63 -4.51
CA PHE A 23 -17.40 22.25 -3.49
C PHE A 23 -17.42 21.45 -2.17
N ARG A 24 -16.68 20.34 -2.10
CA ARG A 24 -16.73 19.40 -0.97
C ARG A 24 -16.36 20.01 0.38
N LYS A 25 -15.51 21.05 0.39
CA LYS A 25 -15.07 21.76 1.60
C LYS A 25 -15.86 23.03 1.88
N VAL A 26 -16.82 23.39 1.02
CA VAL A 26 -17.68 24.54 1.25
C VAL A 26 -18.72 24.19 2.32
N SER A 27 -18.90 25.07 3.30
CA SER A 27 -19.80 24.82 4.43
C SER A 27 -21.27 24.70 3.98
N PRO A 28 -22.13 23.97 4.71
CA PRO A 28 -23.51 23.75 4.31
C PRO A 28 -24.33 25.04 4.13
N SER A 29 -24.07 26.07 4.93
CA SER A 29 -24.74 27.37 4.82
C SER A 29 -24.34 28.11 3.54
N LEU A 30 -23.07 28.00 3.13
CA LEU A 30 -22.57 28.62 1.91
C LEU A 30 -22.99 27.86 0.65
N ILE A 31 -23.13 26.52 0.73
CA ILE A 31 -23.75 25.71 -0.34
C ILE A 31 -25.17 26.21 -0.64
N GLN A 32 -25.95 26.59 0.39
CA GLN A 32 -27.27 27.18 0.17
C GLN A 32 -27.19 28.47 -0.66
N SER A 33 -26.24 29.35 -0.39
CA SER A 33 -26.05 30.59 -1.16
C SER A 33 -25.79 30.28 -2.64
N ILE A 34 -24.98 29.25 -2.93
CA ILE A 34 -24.71 28.81 -4.29
C ILE A 34 -26.00 28.29 -4.94
N THR A 35 -26.71 27.37 -4.27
CA THR A 35 -27.99 26.80 -4.75
C THR A 35 -29.01 27.88 -5.10
N ASN A 36 -29.14 28.92 -4.26
CA ASN A 36 -30.10 30.01 -4.48
C ASN A 36 -29.80 30.84 -5.75
N ALA A 37 -28.55 30.80 -6.22
CA ALA A 37 -28.11 31.54 -7.40
C ALA A 37 -28.04 30.65 -8.67
N MET A 38 -28.46 29.38 -8.57
CA MET A 38 -28.58 28.47 -9.70
C MET A 38 -30.01 28.45 -10.27
N SER A 39 -30.15 28.04 -11.54
CA SER A 39 -31.44 27.86 -12.20
C SER A 39 -31.53 26.50 -12.88
N LEU A 40 -32.72 25.91 -12.89
CA LEU A 40 -32.97 24.67 -13.63
C LEU A 40 -33.01 24.95 -15.14
N ARG A 41 -32.36 24.08 -15.90
CA ARG A 41 -32.41 24.04 -17.36
C ARG A 41 -32.69 22.62 -17.82
N VAL A 42 -33.63 22.47 -18.75
CA VAL A 42 -33.95 21.19 -19.39
C VAL A 42 -33.60 21.32 -20.86
N VAL A 43 -32.79 20.39 -21.35
CA VAL A 43 -32.36 20.35 -22.75
C VAL A 43 -32.79 19.05 -23.40
N LYS A 44 -33.02 19.08 -24.71
CA LYS A 44 -33.44 17.90 -25.48
C LYS A 44 -32.23 17.21 -26.10
N ARG A 45 -32.47 16.00 -26.61
CA ARG A 45 -31.47 15.25 -27.39
C ARG A 45 -30.82 16.12 -28.46
N ASP A 46 -29.51 15.98 -28.60
CA ASP A 46 -28.64 16.67 -29.56
C ASP A 46 -28.53 18.19 -29.36
N GLU A 47 -29.19 18.76 -28.33
CA GLU A 47 -29.01 20.16 -27.98
C GLU A 47 -27.60 20.40 -27.40
N VAL A 48 -26.89 21.38 -27.98
CA VAL A 48 -25.54 21.75 -27.57
C VAL A 48 -25.59 22.66 -26.33
N LEU A 49 -24.94 22.21 -25.26
CA LEU A 49 -24.81 22.93 -24.00
C LEU A 49 -23.63 23.91 -24.02
N ALA A 50 -22.56 23.53 -24.71
CA ALA A 50 -21.31 24.28 -24.85
C ALA A 50 -20.61 23.84 -26.14
N ALA A 51 -20.18 24.78 -26.99
CA ALA A 51 -19.42 24.46 -28.19
C ALA A 51 -17.92 24.70 -27.96
N GLN A 52 -17.08 23.81 -28.47
CA GLN A 52 -15.62 23.95 -28.36
C GLN A 52 -15.13 25.29 -28.93
N GLY A 53 -14.20 25.93 -28.23
CA GLY A 53 -13.63 27.23 -28.63
C GLY A 53 -14.49 28.43 -28.28
N GLU A 54 -15.75 28.24 -27.86
CA GLU A 54 -16.55 29.35 -27.35
C GLU A 54 -16.18 29.71 -25.91
N SER A 55 -16.36 30.98 -25.54
CA SER A 55 -16.07 31.48 -24.21
C SER A 55 -17.00 30.85 -23.16
N CYS A 56 -16.41 30.33 -22.08
CA CYS A 56 -17.16 29.71 -20.99
C CYS A 56 -17.85 30.76 -20.11
N ASP A 57 -19.17 30.90 -20.29
CA ASP A 57 -20.00 31.88 -19.58
C ASP A 57 -20.79 31.29 -18.40
N ARG A 58 -20.80 29.97 -18.23
CA ARG A 58 -21.54 29.25 -17.17
C ARG A 58 -21.00 27.85 -16.91
N PHE A 59 -21.38 27.27 -15.77
CA PHE A 59 -21.20 25.85 -15.47
C PHE A 59 -22.54 25.15 -15.27
N PHE A 60 -22.52 23.82 -15.37
CA PHE A 60 -23.71 22.98 -15.22
C PHE A 60 -23.48 21.83 -14.23
N LEU A 61 -24.54 21.41 -13.56
CA LEU A 61 -24.63 20.17 -12.79
C LEU A 61 -25.74 19.29 -13.37
N LEU A 62 -25.39 18.12 -13.87
CA LEU A 62 -26.29 17.15 -14.47
C LEU A 62 -27.04 16.38 -13.38
N GLU A 63 -28.36 16.54 -13.36
CA GLU A 63 -29.25 15.83 -12.44
C GLU A 63 -29.67 14.47 -13.02
N THR A 64 -30.21 14.49 -14.25
CA THR A 64 -30.66 13.30 -14.98
C THR A 64 -30.33 13.39 -16.46
N GLY A 65 -30.14 12.25 -17.11
CA GLY A 65 -29.76 12.13 -18.52
C GLY A 65 -28.26 11.92 -18.69
N ASP A 66 -27.85 11.71 -19.94
CA ASP A 66 -26.48 11.48 -20.36
C ASP A 66 -26.04 12.61 -21.29
N ILE A 67 -24.76 12.98 -21.22
CA ILE A 67 -24.14 13.98 -22.08
C ILE A 67 -23.09 13.33 -22.95
N HIS A 68 -22.97 13.81 -24.19
CA HIS A 68 -21.91 13.47 -25.10
C HIS A 68 -20.89 14.60 -25.14
N ARG A 69 -19.59 14.25 -25.13
CA ARG A 69 -18.48 15.22 -25.18
C ARG A 69 -17.58 14.88 -26.36
N GLN A 70 -17.43 15.81 -27.29
CA GLN A 70 -16.66 15.64 -28.51
C GLN A 70 -15.59 16.73 -28.60
N PHE A 71 -14.34 16.32 -28.81
CA PHE A 71 -13.22 17.20 -29.08
C PHE A 71 -12.86 17.14 -30.56
N ASN A 72 -12.84 18.28 -31.23
CA ASN A 72 -12.35 18.41 -32.59
C ASN A 72 -10.91 18.90 -32.54
N ASP A 73 -9.98 18.04 -32.97
CA ASP A 73 -8.57 18.39 -33.06
C ASP A 73 -8.33 19.29 -34.28
N SER A 74 -7.87 20.52 -34.04
CA SER A 74 -7.59 21.51 -35.09
C SER A 74 -6.44 21.10 -36.00
N ASP A 75 -5.49 20.30 -35.49
CA ASP A 75 -4.27 19.96 -36.22
C ASP A 75 -4.47 18.73 -37.11
N SER A 76 -5.28 17.77 -36.66
CA SER A 76 -5.58 16.54 -37.42
C SER A 76 -6.93 16.53 -38.13
N GLY A 77 -7.82 17.48 -37.81
CA GLY A 77 -9.19 17.54 -38.32
C GLY A 77 -10.09 16.38 -37.85
N LYS A 78 -9.63 15.57 -36.89
CA LYS A 78 -10.38 14.41 -36.38
C LYS A 78 -11.19 14.78 -35.15
N SER A 79 -12.40 14.20 -35.07
CA SER A 79 -13.25 14.28 -33.88
C SER A 79 -13.00 13.09 -32.97
N HIS A 80 -12.84 13.36 -31.68
CA HIS A 80 -12.56 12.39 -30.63
C HIS A 80 -13.62 12.46 -29.53
N ASP A 81 -14.14 11.31 -29.13
CA ASP A 81 -15.00 11.22 -27.94
C ASP A 81 -14.16 11.38 -26.68
N VAL A 82 -14.54 12.35 -25.83
CA VAL A 82 -13.80 12.65 -24.61
C VAL A 82 -14.40 11.90 -23.43
N VAL A 83 -13.72 10.84 -23.00
CA VAL A 83 -14.06 10.13 -21.76
C VAL A 83 -13.20 10.67 -20.62
N TYR A 84 -13.80 11.45 -19.72
CA TYR A 84 -13.13 11.89 -18.51
C TYR A 84 -13.05 10.73 -17.50
N ALA A 85 -11.87 10.54 -16.91
CA ALA A 85 -11.63 9.50 -15.89
C ALA A 85 -12.49 9.68 -14.64
N ILE A 86 -12.93 10.90 -14.37
CA ILE A 86 -13.87 11.24 -13.30
C ILE A 86 -15.21 11.45 -13.98
N LYS A 87 -16.19 10.56 -13.72
CA LYS A 87 -17.60 10.72 -14.12
C LYS A 87 -18.27 11.83 -13.29
N GLY A 88 -17.67 13.02 -13.29
CA GLY A 88 -18.23 14.17 -12.62
C GLY A 88 -19.54 14.55 -13.31
N LYS A 89 -20.62 14.65 -12.54
CA LYS A 89 -21.89 15.23 -13.01
C LYS A 89 -21.76 16.73 -13.30
N SER A 90 -20.59 17.34 -13.11
CA SER A 90 -20.34 18.75 -13.43
C SER A 90 -19.77 18.94 -14.84
N ILE A 91 -20.16 20.06 -15.46
CA ILE A 91 -19.68 20.51 -16.77
C ILE A 91 -19.12 21.92 -16.58
N ASN A 92 -17.89 22.14 -17.06
CA ASN A 92 -17.19 23.45 -17.02
C ASN A 92 -16.99 24.07 -15.64
N SER A 93 -17.13 23.30 -14.55
CA SER A 93 -17.06 23.83 -13.19
C SER A 93 -15.70 24.44 -12.82
N MET A 94 -14.61 24.00 -13.46
CA MET A 94 -13.29 24.63 -13.33
C MET A 94 -13.11 25.87 -14.21
N ARG A 95 -13.61 25.80 -15.46
CA ARG A 95 -13.52 26.89 -16.45
C ARG A 95 -14.35 28.11 -16.05
N VAL A 96 -15.42 27.92 -15.29
CA VAL A 96 -16.22 29.03 -14.78
C VAL A 96 -15.50 29.87 -13.71
N ILE A 97 -14.37 29.41 -13.15
CA ILE A 97 -13.49 30.19 -12.26
C ILE A 97 -12.33 30.80 -13.06
N GLY A 98 -11.56 29.96 -13.75
CA GLY A 98 -10.39 30.41 -14.50
C GLY A 98 -10.70 31.26 -15.73
N GLY A 99 -11.90 31.11 -16.29
CA GLY A 99 -12.27 31.64 -17.60
C GLY A 99 -11.68 30.80 -18.74
N GLY A 100 -11.70 31.38 -19.94
CA GLY A 100 -11.24 30.76 -21.17
C GLY A 100 -12.34 30.02 -21.92
N GLU A 101 -11.92 29.27 -22.93
CA GLU A 101 -12.81 28.62 -23.88
C GLU A 101 -13.20 27.21 -23.43
N HIS A 102 -14.32 26.72 -23.96
CA HIS A 102 -14.75 25.35 -23.80
C HIS A 102 -13.75 24.40 -24.47
N PRO A 103 -13.19 23.43 -23.73
CA PRO A 103 -12.18 22.53 -24.28
C PRO A 103 -12.77 21.51 -25.25
N CYS A 104 -14.08 21.24 -25.21
CA CYS A 104 -14.77 20.29 -26.06
C CYS A 104 -16.24 20.71 -26.22
N THR A 105 -16.89 20.26 -27.29
CA THR A 105 -18.33 20.42 -27.48
C THR A 105 -19.07 19.44 -26.58
N VAL A 106 -20.13 19.90 -25.92
CA VAL A 106 -20.97 19.09 -25.03
C VAL A 106 -22.42 19.18 -25.48
N SER A 107 -23.05 18.04 -25.73
CA SER A 107 -24.46 17.93 -26.13
C SER A 107 -25.21 16.91 -25.27
N CYS A 108 -26.53 17.00 -25.24
CA CYS A 108 -27.36 16.00 -24.55
C CYS A 108 -27.50 14.73 -25.41
N ALA A 109 -27.18 13.57 -24.84
CA ALA A 109 -27.25 12.27 -25.52
C ALA A 109 -28.57 11.53 -25.26
N SER A 110 -29.24 11.82 -24.15
CA SER A 110 -30.57 11.27 -23.82
C SER A 110 -31.70 12.10 -24.43
N ASP A 111 -32.92 11.57 -24.41
CA ASP A 111 -34.10 12.29 -24.93
C ASP A 111 -34.32 13.62 -24.21
N THR A 112 -34.04 13.66 -22.90
CA THR A 112 -34.04 14.88 -22.09
C THR A 112 -32.95 14.83 -21.03
N CYS A 113 -32.21 15.93 -20.88
CA CYS A 113 -31.25 16.13 -19.79
C CYS A 113 -31.75 17.26 -18.87
N ARG A 114 -31.77 17.00 -17.56
CA ARG A 114 -32.09 18.01 -16.53
C ARG A 114 -30.79 18.46 -15.88
N LEU A 115 -30.55 19.76 -15.87
CA LEU A 115 -29.30 20.36 -15.39
C LEU A 115 -29.59 21.58 -14.51
N TYR A 116 -28.74 21.84 -13.54
CA TYR A 116 -28.68 23.13 -12.85
C TYR A 116 -27.57 23.97 -13.47
N GLU A 117 -27.87 25.17 -13.92
CA GLU A 117 -26.88 26.09 -14.49
C GLU A 117 -26.63 27.30 -13.59
N MET A 118 -25.41 27.84 -13.65
CA MET A 118 -25.05 29.10 -13.01
C MET A 118 -24.10 29.90 -13.90
N ARG A 119 -24.48 31.15 -14.20
CA ARG A 119 -23.65 32.07 -14.99
C ARG A 119 -22.39 32.47 -14.23
N ARG A 120 -21.28 32.58 -14.95
CA ARG A 120 -19.97 33.03 -14.46
C ARG A 120 -20.06 34.35 -13.73
N LEU A 121 -20.79 35.33 -14.27
CA LEU A 121 -20.93 36.64 -13.64
C LEU A 121 -21.59 36.54 -12.25
N ASN A 122 -22.66 35.75 -12.14
CA ASN A 122 -23.34 35.52 -10.86
C ASN A 122 -22.43 34.78 -9.88
N PHE A 123 -21.69 33.78 -10.37
CA PHE A 123 -20.77 33.01 -9.55
C PHE A 123 -19.61 33.86 -9.03
N LEU A 124 -18.95 34.62 -9.89
CA LEU A 124 -17.88 35.54 -9.49
C LEU A 124 -18.38 36.64 -8.55
N SER A 125 -19.60 37.15 -8.76
CA SER A 125 -20.23 38.09 -7.83
C SER A 125 -20.42 37.46 -6.46
N LEU A 126 -20.92 36.21 -6.41
CA LEU A 126 -21.12 35.47 -5.17
C LEU A 126 -19.78 35.22 -4.44
N LEU A 127 -18.71 34.85 -5.16
CA LEU A 127 -17.38 34.66 -4.58
C LEU A 127 -16.80 35.96 -3.98
N ARG A 128 -17.12 37.12 -4.56
CA ARG A 128 -16.72 38.43 -4.01
C ARG A 128 -17.53 38.80 -2.77
N GLN A 129 -18.81 38.44 -2.73
CA GLN A 129 -19.71 38.73 -1.61
C GLN A 129 -19.48 37.79 -0.42
N GLN A 130 -19.08 36.54 -0.68
CA GLN A 130 -18.83 35.50 0.32
C GLN A 130 -17.47 34.83 0.03
N PRO A 131 -16.35 35.47 0.40
CA PRO A 131 -14.99 34.96 0.14
C PRO A 131 -14.72 33.58 0.72
N GLU A 132 -15.43 33.17 1.77
CA GLU A 132 -15.35 31.85 2.39
C GLU A 132 -15.71 30.73 1.40
N ILE A 133 -16.56 31.00 0.41
CA ILE A 133 -16.84 30.07 -0.69
C ILE A 133 -15.57 29.84 -1.50
N ALA A 134 -14.84 30.90 -1.84
CA ALA A 134 -13.62 30.79 -2.63
C ALA A 134 -12.52 30.03 -1.88
N ILE A 135 -12.41 30.23 -0.57
CA ILE A 135 -11.48 29.46 0.29
C ILE A 135 -11.86 27.98 0.28
N GLY A 136 -13.13 27.64 0.52
CA GLY A 136 -13.60 26.26 0.49
C GLY A 136 -13.39 25.60 -0.88
N ILE A 137 -13.57 26.35 -1.97
CA ILE A 137 -13.25 25.84 -3.32
C ILE A 137 -11.75 25.60 -3.48
N ALA A 138 -10.90 26.54 -3.06
CA ALA A 138 -9.44 26.39 -3.15
C ALA A 138 -8.94 25.18 -2.35
N GLU A 139 -9.51 24.93 -1.15
CA GLU A 139 -9.22 23.75 -0.35
C GLU A 139 -9.69 22.46 -1.03
N GLY A 140 -10.91 22.44 -1.58
CA GLY A 140 -11.46 21.28 -2.30
C GLY A 140 -10.60 20.91 -3.50
N LEU A 141 -10.21 21.91 -4.31
CA LEU A 141 -9.33 21.73 -5.46
C LEU A 141 -7.91 21.34 -5.08
N SER A 142 -7.37 21.89 -3.98
CA SER A 142 -6.06 21.49 -3.47
C SER A 142 -6.05 20.03 -3.02
N ASP A 143 -7.13 19.55 -2.40
CA ASP A 143 -7.30 18.14 -2.06
C ASP A 143 -7.46 17.26 -3.30
N GLU A 144 -8.20 17.70 -4.33
CA GLU A 144 -8.31 17.00 -5.61
C GLU A 144 -6.95 16.89 -6.32
N ILE A 145 -6.21 18.00 -6.44
CA ILE A 145 -4.86 18.00 -7.01
C ILE A 145 -3.96 17.07 -6.20
N ARG A 146 -3.99 17.15 -4.86
CA ARG A 146 -3.19 16.27 -4.01
C ARG A 146 -3.56 14.80 -4.20
N ASN A 147 -4.85 14.46 -4.32
CA ASN A 147 -5.32 13.10 -4.58
C ASN A 147 -4.94 12.62 -6.00
N GLY A 148 -4.98 13.52 -6.98
CA GLY A 148 -4.56 13.28 -8.36
C GLY A 148 -3.05 13.10 -8.49
N SER A 149 -2.25 13.95 -7.83
CA SER A 149 -0.79 13.83 -7.76
C SER A 149 -0.34 12.61 -6.95
N ARG A 150 -1.14 12.12 -5.99
CA ARG A 150 -0.89 10.85 -5.29
C ARG A 150 -1.12 9.61 -6.16
N LYS A 151 -1.59 9.75 -7.41
CA LYS A 151 -1.64 8.64 -8.40
C LYS A 151 -0.27 8.31 -9.02
N TYR A 152 0.82 9.00 -8.68
CA TYR A 152 2.16 8.49 -8.98
C TYR A 152 2.44 7.30 -8.06
N VAL A 153 1.97 6.14 -8.50
CA VAL A 153 2.19 4.86 -7.85
C VAL A 153 3.67 4.55 -7.90
N THR A 154 4.34 4.60 -6.75
CA THR A 154 5.79 4.37 -6.71
C THR A 154 6.08 2.92 -7.16
N PRO A 155 7.00 2.69 -8.11
CA PRO A 155 7.39 1.34 -8.51
C PRO A 155 7.92 0.54 -7.30
N PHE A 156 7.68 -0.77 -7.29
CA PHE A 156 8.02 -1.66 -6.17
C PHE A 156 9.48 -1.51 -5.68
N LEU A 157 10.42 -1.42 -6.61
CA LEU A 157 11.86 -1.34 -6.30
C LEU A 157 12.35 0.06 -5.96
N LEU A 158 11.49 1.08 -6.11
CA LEU A 158 11.80 2.48 -5.84
C LEU A 158 11.02 3.01 -4.62
N GLN A 159 10.40 2.11 -3.85
CA GLN A 159 9.69 2.44 -2.62
C GLN A 159 10.67 3.03 -1.60
N LYS A 160 10.56 4.33 -1.36
CA LYS A 160 11.27 5.03 -0.30
C LYS A 160 10.57 4.82 1.02
N GLN A 161 11.34 4.77 2.09
CA GLN A 161 10.77 4.69 3.42
C GLN A 161 9.94 5.94 3.74
N GLN A 162 8.70 5.76 4.17
CA GLN A 162 7.75 6.87 4.39
C GLN A 162 7.96 7.60 5.73
N THR A 163 8.67 6.99 6.68
CA THR A 163 8.87 7.52 8.04
C THR A 163 10.33 7.47 8.46
N ASP A 164 10.79 8.56 9.09
CA ASP A 164 12.12 8.63 9.70
C ASP A 164 12.30 7.50 10.71
N ILE A 165 13.46 6.85 10.67
CA ILE A 165 13.75 5.73 11.57
C ILE A 165 13.99 6.23 12.98
N SER A 166 13.04 5.95 13.86
CA SER A 166 13.31 5.94 15.30
C SER A 166 13.97 4.62 15.67
N TYR A 167 15.30 4.60 15.78
CA TYR A 167 16.06 3.42 16.21
C TYR A 167 15.56 2.82 17.53
N PRO A 168 15.18 3.63 18.56
CA PRO A 168 14.54 3.11 19.76
C PRO A 168 13.22 2.40 19.47
N ALA A 169 12.36 2.97 18.62
CA ALA A 169 11.09 2.35 18.22
C ALA A 169 11.32 1.00 17.52
N VAL A 170 12.31 0.93 16.61
CA VAL A 170 12.69 -0.30 15.92
C VAL A 170 13.20 -1.35 16.91
N ALA A 171 14.03 -0.97 17.87
CA ALA A 171 14.56 -1.89 18.88
C ALA A 171 13.45 -2.43 19.80
N ILE A 172 12.52 -1.59 20.25
CA ILE A 172 11.38 -1.99 21.06
C ILE A 172 10.47 -2.94 20.27
N ALA A 173 10.15 -2.61 19.02
CA ALA A 173 9.34 -3.44 18.15
C ALA A 173 9.98 -4.82 17.92
N ALA A 174 11.29 -4.86 17.68
CA ALA A 174 12.05 -6.12 17.54
C ALA A 174 12.06 -6.94 18.85
N GLY A 175 12.14 -6.29 20.01
CA GLY A 175 12.00 -6.93 21.30
C GLY A 175 10.63 -7.61 21.46
N ILE A 176 9.54 -6.88 21.19
CA ILE A 176 8.16 -7.40 21.27
C ILE A 176 7.97 -8.57 20.28
N GLU A 177 8.41 -8.39 19.04
CA GLU A 177 8.38 -9.42 17.99
C GLU A 177 9.11 -10.70 18.44
N SER A 178 10.23 -10.57 19.15
CA SER A 178 11.00 -11.71 19.65
C SER A 178 10.20 -12.59 20.59
N TYR A 179 9.49 -11.98 21.56
CA TYR A 179 8.61 -12.70 22.49
C TYR A 179 7.41 -13.30 21.76
N TYR A 180 6.79 -12.55 20.85
CA TYR A 180 5.69 -13.06 20.03
C TYR A 180 6.09 -14.32 19.26
N ARG A 181 7.21 -14.27 18.52
CA ARG A 181 7.63 -15.41 17.69
C ARG A 181 8.04 -16.61 18.55
N SER A 182 8.67 -16.38 19.70
CA SER A 182 9.00 -17.46 20.63
C SER A 182 7.75 -18.16 21.17
N ALA A 183 6.78 -17.38 21.66
CA ALA A 183 5.52 -17.92 22.18
C ALA A 183 4.70 -18.64 21.11
N LEU A 184 4.62 -18.07 19.90
CA LEU A 184 3.91 -18.66 18.78
C LEU A 184 4.56 -19.99 18.35
N ASN A 185 5.89 -20.06 18.31
CA ASN A 185 6.60 -21.30 17.99
C ASN A 185 6.32 -22.39 19.02
N ALA A 186 6.37 -22.06 20.32
CA ALA A 186 6.06 -23.00 21.38
C ALA A 186 4.62 -23.52 21.29
N LEU A 187 3.66 -22.62 21.04
CA LEU A 187 2.25 -22.97 20.91
C LEU A 187 1.99 -23.85 19.68
N LEU A 188 2.56 -23.50 18.52
CA LEU A 188 2.40 -24.27 17.29
C LEU A 188 3.07 -25.64 17.41
N ASN A 189 4.28 -25.71 17.98
CA ASN A 189 4.95 -26.98 18.23
C ASN A 189 4.12 -27.87 19.16
N ALA A 190 3.59 -27.34 20.27
CA ALA A 190 2.75 -28.09 21.18
C ALA A 190 1.46 -28.60 20.52
N ARG A 191 0.86 -27.81 19.63
CA ARG A 191 -0.34 -28.22 18.87
C ARG A 191 -0.05 -29.29 17.81
N LEU A 192 1.13 -29.26 17.20
CA LEU A 192 1.49 -30.15 16.09
C LEU A 192 2.10 -31.47 16.56
N THR A 193 2.90 -31.45 17.62
CA THR A 193 3.62 -32.64 18.14
C THR A 193 2.98 -33.21 19.40
N GLY A 194 2.09 -32.47 20.07
CA GLY A 194 1.56 -32.82 21.39
C GLY A 194 2.57 -32.61 22.53
N ILE A 195 3.82 -32.23 22.23
CA ILE A 195 4.88 -32.02 23.22
C ILE A 195 4.86 -30.55 23.64
N LYS A 196 4.57 -30.30 24.92
CA LYS A 196 4.67 -28.95 25.49
C LYS A 196 6.14 -28.49 25.46
N ALA A 197 6.38 -27.35 24.82
CA ALA A 197 7.66 -26.66 24.83
C ALA A 197 7.53 -25.38 25.66
N ASP A 198 8.65 -24.93 26.25
CA ASP A 198 8.69 -23.66 26.95
C ASP A 198 8.37 -22.50 26.01
N PHE A 199 7.63 -21.49 26.50
CA PHE A 199 7.22 -20.34 25.68
C PHE A 199 8.41 -19.44 25.28
N PHE A 200 9.45 -19.38 26.11
CA PHE A 200 10.54 -18.41 26.01
C PHE A 200 11.94 -19.02 26.14
N PRO A 201 12.30 -20.04 25.34
CA PRO A 201 13.63 -20.63 25.40
C PRO A 201 14.70 -19.62 24.97
N ASN A 202 15.81 -19.55 25.71
CA ASN A 202 17.01 -18.81 25.31
C ASN A 202 16.78 -17.32 24.97
N MET A 203 15.83 -16.63 25.62
CA MET A 203 15.53 -15.23 25.31
C MET A 203 16.70 -14.26 25.53
N HIS A 204 17.62 -14.60 26.43
CA HIS A 204 18.86 -13.86 26.65
C HIS A 204 19.78 -13.84 25.42
N ILE A 205 19.65 -14.80 24.49
CA ILE A 205 20.32 -14.80 23.19
C ILE A 205 19.37 -14.30 22.10
N GLN A 206 18.14 -14.80 22.08
CA GLN A 206 17.19 -14.49 20.99
C GLN A 206 16.86 -13.01 20.91
N VAL A 207 16.59 -12.34 22.04
CA VAL A 207 16.18 -10.92 22.03
C VAL A 207 17.32 -10.02 21.54
N PRO A 208 18.54 -10.06 22.12
CA PRO A 208 19.62 -9.19 21.65
C PRO A 208 19.95 -9.44 20.18
N THR A 209 20.07 -10.70 19.74
CA THR A 209 20.42 -11.00 18.35
C THR A 209 19.33 -10.57 17.36
N ARG A 210 18.05 -10.71 17.70
CA ARG A 210 16.95 -10.23 16.85
C ARG A 210 16.87 -8.72 16.82
N VAL A 211 17.08 -8.04 17.94
CA VAL A 211 17.16 -6.57 17.98
C VAL A 211 18.30 -6.10 17.09
N SER A 212 19.52 -6.64 17.24
CA SER A 212 20.65 -6.32 16.37
C SER A 212 20.34 -6.61 14.90
N TYR A 213 19.67 -7.73 14.61
CA TYR A 213 19.26 -8.09 13.26
C TYR A 213 18.27 -7.08 12.69
N ILE A 214 17.15 -6.78 13.35
CA ILE A 214 16.12 -5.88 12.81
C ILE A 214 16.60 -4.43 12.75
N VAL A 215 17.30 -3.96 13.79
CA VAL A 215 17.88 -2.60 13.83
C VAL A 215 18.92 -2.45 12.73
N GLY A 216 19.84 -3.41 12.57
CA GLY A 216 20.81 -3.40 11.47
C GLY A 216 20.12 -3.46 10.10
N PHE A 217 19.07 -4.27 9.97
CA PHE A 217 18.31 -4.39 8.73
C PHE A 217 17.68 -3.07 8.28
N LYS A 218 16.92 -2.42 9.17
CA LYS A 218 16.26 -1.14 8.87
C LYS A 218 17.28 -0.01 8.78
N GLY A 219 18.34 -0.03 9.60
CA GLY A 219 19.43 0.94 9.54
C GLY A 219 20.19 0.90 8.22
N LEU A 220 20.54 -0.29 7.71
CA LEU A 220 21.17 -0.44 6.40
C LEU A 220 20.29 0.06 5.27
N ARG A 221 18.98 -0.20 5.33
CA ARG A 221 18.02 0.34 4.36
C ARG A 221 18.07 1.87 4.35
N ALA A 222 17.90 2.53 5.50
CA ALA A 222 17.95 3.99 5.57
C ALA A 222 19.29 4.55 5.10
N MET A 223 20.40 3.93 5.51
CA MET A 223 21.72 4.35 5.07
C MET A 223 21.86 4.28 3.54
N PHE A 224 21.40 3.21 2.89
CA PHE A 224 21.40 3.13 1.43
C PHE A 224 20.49 4.18 0.80
N GLU A 225 19.28 4.39 1.33
CA GLU A 225 18.35 5.40 0.79
C GLU A 225 18.86 6.84 0.95
N GLU A 226 19.62 7.13 2.00
CA GLU A 226 20.22 8.45 2.25
C GLU A 226 21.46 8.71 1.37
N HIS A 227 22.29 7.70 1.15
CA HIS A 227 23.60 7.87 0.51
C HIS A 227 23.65 7.44 -0.96
N VAL A 228 22.64 6.73 -1.46
CA VAL A 228 22.62 6.20 -2.83
C VAL A 228 21.44 6.77 -3.57
N ASN A 229 21.71 7.60 -4.58
CA ASN A 229 20.69 8.10 -5.51
C ASN A 229 20.66 7.21 -6.77
N PRO A 230 19.60 6.41 -7.01
CA PRO A 230 19.54 5.51 -8.16
C PRO A 230 19.63 6.20 -9.52
N GLU A 231 19.28 7.49 -9.61
CA GLU A 231 19.27 8.25 -10.85
C GLU A 231 20.68 8.66 -11.33
N GLU A 232 21.68 8.62 -10.44
CA GLU A 232 23.05 9.02 -10.75
C GLU A 232 23.88 7.90 -11.41
N PHE A 233 23.33 6.67 -11.49
CA PHE A 233 24.04 5.50 -11.99
C PHE A 233 23.66 5.16 -13.44
N SER A 234 24.67 4.86 -14.27
CA SER A 234 24.52 4.51 -15.68
C SER A 234 23.79 3.18 -15.96
N VAL A 235 23.68 2.32 -14.94
CA VAL A 235 22.99 1.00 -15.00
C VAL A 235 21.46 1.09 -14.83
N GLY A 236 20.94 2.31 -14.64
CA GLY A 236 19.52 2.59 -14.54
C GLY A 236 18.95 2.44 -13.11
N PRO A 237 17.90 3.23 -12.77
CA PRO A 237 17.41 3.37 -11.40
C PRO A 237 16.81 2.07 -10.83
N THR A 238 16.19 1.25 -11.67
CA THR A 238 15.58 -0.02 -11.26
C THR A 238 16.61 -1.04 -10.80
N THR A 239 17.77 -1.10 -11.48
CA THR A 239 18.86 -2.04 -11.15
C THR A 239 19.49 -1.68 -9.81
N VAL A 240 19.73 -0.39 -9.59
CA VAL A 240 20.26 0.12 -8.32
C VAL A 240 19.24 -0.06 -7.20
N GLY A 241 17.97 0.24 -7.45
CA GLY A 241 16.88 -0.01 -6.49
C GLY A 241 16.76 -1.48 -6.09
N LEU A 242 16.91 -2.41 -7.05
CA LEU A 242 16.95 -3.85 -6.75
C LEU A 242 18.13 -4.22 -5.86
N ALA A 243 19.32 -3.71 -6.17
CA ALA A 243 20.52 -3.96 -5.37
C ALA A 243 20.36 -3.42 -3.94
N MET A 244 19.86 -2.19 -3.78
CA MET A 244 19.59 -1.58 -2.48
C MET A 244 18.53 -2.37 -1.68
N ALA A 245 17.51 -2.90 -2.36
CA ALA A 245 16.46 -3.67 -1.70
C ALA A 245 16.93 -5.08 -1.26
N ILE A 246 17.88 -5.69 -1.98
CA ILE A 246 18.45 -7.01 -1.66
C ILE A 246 19.59 -6.92 -0.63
N ALA A 247 20.41 -5.87 -0.69
CA ALA A 247 21.66 -5.76 0.07
C ALA A 247 21.49 -5.93 1.60
N PRO A 248 20.51 -5.32 2.28
CA PRO A 248 20.29 -5.55 3.71
C PRO A 248 20.08 -7.03 4.06
N GLY A 249 19.35 -7.77 3.22
CA GLY A 249 19.14 -9.22 3.39
C GLY A 249 20.44 -10.00 3.35
N VAL A 250 21.28 -9.71 2.36
CA VAL A 250 22.58 -10.37 2.19
C VAL A 250 23.53 -10.02 3.34
N ILE A 251 23.67 -8.73 3.67
CA ILE A 251 24.59 -8.24 4.71
C ILE A 251 24.20 -8.76 6.09
N MET A 252 22.90 -8.86 6.40
CA MET A 252 22.43 -9.31 7.71
C MET A 252 22.30 -10.84 7.84
N THR A 253 22.56 -11.60 6.77
CA THR A 253 22.49 -13.07 6.77
C THR A 253 23.41 -13.73 7.82
N PRO A 254 24.64 -13.27 8.09
CA PRO A 254 25.49 -13.85 9.13
C PRO A 254 24.88 -13.75 10.53
N ILE A 255 24.25 -12.63 10.87
CA ILE A 255 23.61 -12.43 12.18
C ILE A 255 22.41 -13.35 12.34
N SER A 256 21.56 -13.45 11.30
CA SER A 256 20.45 -14.41 11.27
C SER A 256 20.94 -15.86 11.37
N SER A 257 22.07 -16.17 10.73
CA SER A 257 22.70 -17.49 10.80
C SER A 257 23.17 -17.85 12.21
N VAL A 258 23.74 -16.90 12.95
CA VAL A 258 24.13 -17.09 14.35
C VAL A 258 22.90 -17.33 15.23
N LEU A 259 21.83 -16.57 15.04
CA LEU A 259 20.57 -16.75 15.78
C LEU A 259 20.02 -18.18 15.60
N GLU A 260 19.93 -18.65 14.36
CA GLU A 260 19.34 -19.94 14.05
C GLU A 260 20.20 -21.11 14.51
N ALA A 261 21.53 -21.00 14.37
CA ALA A 261 22.47 -21.99 14.87
C ALA A 261 22.53 -22.04 16.41
N SER A 262 22.25 -20.93 17.09
CA SER A 262 22.11 -20.88 18.55
C SER A 262 20.87 -21.64 19.01
N ASN A 263 19.74 -21.45 18.31
CA ASN A 263 18.49 -22.15 18.63
C ASN A 263 18.53 -23.66 18.33
N ALA A 264 19.34 -24.10 17.36
CA ALA A 264 19.49 -25.51 17.02
C ALA A 264 20.58 -26.26 17.81
N GLY A 265 21.15 -25.66 18.86
CA GLY A 265 22.32 -26.22 19.52
C GLY A 265 22.12 -27.55 20.24
N HIS A 266 20.87 -27.89 20.58
CA HIS A 266 20.54 -29.20 21.13
C HIS A 266 20.48 -30.29 20.05
N MET A 267 20.28 -29.91 18.78
CA MET A 267 20.07 -30.84 17.68
C MET A 267 21.32 -31.05 16.81
N ASN A 268 22.15 -30.02 16.65
CA ASN A 268 23.45 -30.12 15.99
C ASN A 268 24.55 -29.81 17.02
N LYS A 269 25.42 -30.79 17.31
CA LYS A 269 26.52 -30.67 18.28
C LYS A 269 27.81 -30.04 17.71
N GLU A 270 27.87 -29.70 16.42
CA GLU A 270 29.03 -29.03 15.81
C GLU A 270 29.35 -27.71 16.52
N ALA A 271 30.63 -27.33 16.61
CA ALA A 271 31.02 -26.04 17.18
C ALA A 271 30.36 -24.86 16.45
N MET A 272 30.04 -23.80 17.19
CA MET A 272 29.31 -22.63 16.67
C MET A 272 29.96 -22.06 15.40
N ALA A 273 31.30 -22.01 15.37
CA ALA A 273 32.12 -21.52 14.25
C ALA A 273 31.86 -22.23 12.91
N LYS A 274 31.42 -23.49 12.92
CA LYS A 274 31.03 -24.24 11.70
C LYS A 274 29.52 -24.25 11.52
N ARG A 275 28.78 -24.34 12.63
CA ARG A 275 27.32 -24.48 12.65
C ARG A 275 26.60 -23.29 12.00
N TRP A 276 27.07 -22.06 12.24
CA TRP A 276 26.43 -20.86 11.69
C TRP A 276 26.43 -20.85 10.15
N MET A 277 27.48 -21.39 9.51
CA MET A 277 27.58 -21.47 8.05
C MET A 277 26.64 -22.51 7.43
N ARG A 278 26.08 -23.44 8.23
CA ARG A 278 25.19 -24.48 7.71
C ARG A 278 23.87 -23.86 7.27
N GLY A 279 23.54 -24.05 5.99
CA GLY A 279 22.33 -23.50 5.38
C GLY A 279 22.42 -22.01 5.05
N ILE A 280 23.62 -21.40 5.03
CA ILE A 280 23.77 -19.95 4.80
C ILE A 280 23.18 -19.46 3.48
N VAL A 281 23.28 -20.25 2.40
CA VAL A 281 22.75 -19.90 1.08
C VAL A 281 21.21 -19.82 1.07
N PRO A 282 20.47 -20.90 1.42
CA PRO A 282 19.02 -20.81 1.50
C PRO A 282 18.56 -19.83 2.59
N ARG A 283 19.34 -19.64 3.66
CA ARG A 283 19.06 -18.60 4.65
C ARG A 283 19.19 -17.20 4.07
N GLY A 284 20.22 -16.92 3.28
CA GLY A 284 20.38 -15.64 2.60
C GLY A 284 19.21 -15.33 1.68
N ALA A 285 18.75 -16.31 0.89
CA ALA A 285 17.55 -16.15 0.07
C ALA A 285 16.31 -15.82 0.93
N ARG A 286 16.14 -16.49 2.07
CA ARG A 286 15.08 -16.20 3.04
C ARG A 286 15.17 -14.78 3.58
N GLU A 287 16.36 -14.32 3.97
CA GLU A 287 16.56 -12.97 4.53
C GLU A 287 16.30 -11.88 3.50
N VAL A 288 16.64 -12.12 2.23
CA VAL A 288 16.26 -11.21 1.13
C VAL A 288 14.74 -11.12 0.99
N ILE A 289 14.04 -12.25 0.98
CA ILE A 289 12.55 -12.28 0.88
C ILE A 289 11.91 -11.61 2.10
N PHE A 290 12.45 -11.86 3.30
CA PHE A 290 11.98 -11.23 4.54
C PHE A 290 12.20 -9.72 4.49
N GLY A 291 13.36 -9.29 4.03
CA GLY A 291 13.71 -7.88 3.86
C GLY A 291 12.81 -7.13 2.90
N LEU A 292 12.72 -7.64 1.68
CA LEU A 292 11.83 -7.10 0.65
C LEU A 292 10.39 -7.04 1.15
N GLY A 293 9.96 -8.07 1.89
CA GLY A 293 8.65 -8.12 2.54
C GLY A 293 8.41 -7.02 3.57
N LEU A 294 9.27 -6.97 4.58
CA LEU A 294 9.12 -6.10 5.75
C LEU A 294 9.16 -4.61 5.37
N ASN A 295 9.91 -4.31 4.31
CA ASN A 295 10.20 -2.97 3.86
C ASN A 295 9.41 -2.65 2.58
N GLN A 296 10.02 -2.87 1.41
CA GLN A 296 9.52 -2.44 0.09
C GLN A 296 8.08 -2.92 -0.18
N MET A 297 7.77 -4.17 0.14
CA MET A 297 6.47 -4.76 -0.15
C MET A 297 5.39 -4.28 0.81
N SER A 298 5.72 -4.10 2.08
CA SER A 298 4.80 -3.54 3.08
C SER A 298 4.43 -2.10 2.71
N ASP A 299 5.42 -1.28 2.35
CA ASP A 299 5.24 0.11 1.92
C ASP A 299 4.46 0.18 0.60
N TYR A 300 4.81 -0.67 -0.37
CA TYR A 300 4.12 -0.81 -1.67
C TYR A 300 2.63 -1.10 -1.50
N PHE A 301 2.27 -2.06 -0.65
CA PHE A 301 0.87 -2.40 -0.41
C PHE A 301 0.16 -1.33 0.43
N GLU A 302 0.84 -0.75 1.43
CA GLU A 302 0.29 0.36 2.24
C GLU A 302 -0.13 1.55 1.36
N GLU A 303 0.74 1.99 0.45
CA GLU A 303 0.46 3.08 -0.52
C GLU A 303 -0.79 2.80 -1.36
N ARG A 304 -0.95 1.54 -1.81
CA ARG A 304 -2.09 1.12 -2.62
C ARG A 304 -3.36 1.02 -1.82
N PHE A 305 -3.30 0.47 -0.61
CA PHE A 305 -4.46 0.41 0.28
C PHE A 305 -4.92 1.79 0.75
N ALA A 306 -4.01 2.75 0.90
CA ALA A 306 -4.36 4.13 1.22
C ALA A 306 -5.25 4.78 0.13
N SER A 307 -5.08 4.37 -1.13
CA SER A 307 -5.94 4.79 -2.25
C SER A 307 -7.36 4.21 -2.16
N PHE A 308 -7.54 3.05 -1.52
CA PHE A 308 -8.84 2.38 -1.38
C PHE A 308 -9.59 2.77 -0.10
N TYR A 309 -8.91 2.85 1.04
CA TYR A 309 -9.55 3.08 2.36
C TYR A 309 -9.56 4.54 2.81
N GLY A 310 -8.95 5.44 2.04
CA GLY A 310 -8.75 6.84 2.39
C GLY A 310 -7.54 7.04 3.31
N PHE A 311 -6.78 8.11 3.04
CA PHE A 311 -5.51 8.43 3.71
C PHE A 311 -5.66 8.80 5.21
N GLU A 312 -6.88 8.86 5.73
CA GLU A 312 -7.15 9.28 7.11
C GLU A 312 -6.82 8.18 8.13
N ASN A 313 -6.83 6.90 7.74
CA ASN A 313 -6.53 5.79 8.64
C ASN A 313 -5.19 5.11 8.30
N LYS A 314 -4.09 5.81 8.62
CA LYS A 314 -2.71 5.32 8.38
C LYS A 314 -2.43 3.98 9.07
N ALA A 315 -2.92 3.78 10.29
CA ALA A 315 -2.73 2.53 11.02
C ALA A 315 -3.36 1.32 10.30
N LEU A 316 -4.58 1.49 9.77
CA LEU A 316 -5.25 0.45 8.99
C LEU A 316 -4.52 0.15 7.68
N CYS A 317 -4.04 1.18 6.98
CA CYS A 317 -3.28 1.02 5.73
C CYS A 317 -1.97 0.28 5.98
N ASN A 318 -1.24 0.64 7.03
CA ASN A 318 0.00 -0.04 7.42
C ASN A 318 -0.24 -1.50 7.82
N MET A 319 -1.31 -1.77 8.56
CA MET A 319 -1.70 -3.12 8.94
C MET A 319 -2.03 -3.97 7.70
N ALA A 320 -2.82 -3.43 6.76
CA ALA A 320 -3.19 -4.12 5.52
C ALA A 320 -1.97 -4.35 4.62
N GLY A 321 -1.07 -3.38 4.51
CA GLY A 321 0.18 -3.48 3.77
C GLY A 321 1.08 -4.58 4.35
N SER A 322 1.29 -4.54 5.67
CA SER A 322 2.12 -5.51 6.40
C SER A 322 1.55 -6.94 6.34
N LEU A 323 0.23 -7.08 6.43
CA LEU A 323 -0.44 -8.38 6.29
C LEU A 323 -0.23 -8.96 4.89
N THR A 324 -0.48 -8.16 3.85
CA THR A 324 -0.38 -8.61 2.46
C THR A 324 1.06 -8.96 2.10
N ALA A 325 2.02 -8.10 2.46
CA ALA A 325 3.43 -8.40 2.32
C ALA A 325 3.84 -9.64 3.10
N GLY A 326 3.31 -9.83 4.31
CA GLY A 326 3.58 -10.99 5.14
C GLY A 326 3.07 -12.30 4.52
N VAL A 327 1.92 -12.27 3.84
CA VAL A 327 1.39 -13.43 3.10
C VAL A 327 2.33 -13.82 1.97
N VAL A 328 2.74 -12.84 1.16
CA VAL A 328 3.63 -13.04 0.01
C VAL A 328 5.02 -13.52 0.46
N SER A 329 5.63 -12.84 1.44
CA SER A 329 6.93 -13.25 1.98
C SER A 329 6.86 -14.59 2.72
N GLY A 330 5.75 -14.87 3.41
CA GLY A 330 5.46 -16.18 4.00
C GLY A 330 5.48 -17.28 2.95
N TYR A 331 4.79 -17.04 1.84
CA TYR A 331 4.73 -17.94 0.71
C TYR A 331 6.09 -18.14 0.05
N PHE A 332 6.86 -17.10 -0.27
CA PHE A 332 8.14 -17.33 -0.96
C PHE A 332 9.27 -17.84 -0.04
N SER A 333 9.18 -17.61 1.27
CA SER A 333 10.25 -17.95 2.19
C SER A 333 10.21 -19.38 2.76
N HIS A 334 9.13 -20.14 2.53
CA HIS A 334 8.98 -21.46 3.18
C HIS A 334 10.00 -22.50 2.69
N VAL A 335 10.28 -22.57 1.38
CA VAL A 335 11.29 -23.50 0.83
C VAL A 335 12.69 -23.15 1.36
N PRO A 336 13.20 -21.91 1.19
CA PRO A 336 14.53 -21.57 1.69
C PRO A 336 14.63 -21.73 3.21
N HIS A 337 13.57 -21.41 3.96
CA HIS A 337 13.56 -21.64 5.40
C HIS A 337 13.75 -23.13 5.74
N ASN A 338 12.91 -24.02 5.22
CA ASN A 338 12.98 -25.45 5.53
C ASN A 338 14.32 -26.06 5.07
N LEU A 339 14.81 -25.68 3.89
CA LEU A 339 16.11 -26.16 3.39
C LEU A 339 17.28 -25.70 4.27
N SER A 340 17.23 -24.46 4.78
CA SER A 340 18.23 -23.96 5.72
C SER A 340 18.23 -24.73 7.05
N THR A 341 17.04 -25.06 7.57
CA THR A 341 16.87 -25.86 8.78
C THR A 341 17.34 -27.29 8.58
N TYR A 342 16.96 -27.95 7.49
CA TYR A 342 17.41 -29.31 7.21
C TYR A 342 18.93 -29.39 7.02
N LYS A 343 19.55 -28.39 6.38
CA LYS A 343 21.01 -28.36 6.24
C LYS A 343 21.72 -28.15 7.58
N LEU A 344 21.07 -27.47 8.52
CA LEU A 344 21.57 -27.30 9.89
C LEU A 344 21.48 -28.60 10.69
N MET A 345 20.43 -29.39 10.48
CA MET A 345 20.17 -30.67 11.17
C MET A 345 20.99 -31.83 10.58
N GLU A 346 21.16 -31.87 9.26
CA GLU A 346 21.84 -32.93 8.53
C GLU A 346 22.97 -32.32 7.66
N PRO A 347 24.09 -31.90 8.27
CA PRO A 347 25.12 -31.13 7.57
C PRO A 347 25.80 -31.87 6.42
N HIS A 348 25.83 -33.20 6.48
CA HIS A 348 26.54 -34.07 5.55
C HIS A 348 25.81 -34.26 4.21
N ARG A 349 24.49 -34.01 4.15
CA ARG A 349 23.69 -34.23 2.93
C ARG A 349 23.75 -33.04 1.99
N SER A 350 23.69 -33.29 0.68
CA SER A 350 23.67 -32.22 -0.33
C SER A 350 22.33 -31.48 -0.30
N TYR A 351 22.27 -30.24 -0.82
CA TYR A 351 21.00 -29.50 -0.89
C TYR A 351 19.97 -30.21 -1.79
N ALA A 352 20.42 -30.84 -2.87
CA ALA A 352 19.54 -31.62 -3.75
C ALA A 352 18.93 -32.83 -3.03
N ASP A 353 19.74 -33.54 -2.23
CA ASP A 353 19.28 -34.68 -1.42
C ASP A 353 18.27 -34.21 -0.36
N LEU A 354 18.59 -33.14 0.37
CA LEU A 354 17.66 -32.56 1.36
C LEU A 354 16.35 -32.09 0.73
N TYR A 355 16.40 -31.51 -0.46
CA TYR A 355 15.20 -31.08 -1.16
C TYR A 355 14.33 -32.28 -1.58
N MET A 356 14.90 -33.24 -2.31
CA MET A 356 14.13 -34.36 -2.87
C MET A 356 13.73 -35.40 -1.84
N ASN A 357 14.63 -35.73 -0.90
CA ASN A 357 14.43 -36.83 0.04
C ASN A 357 13.90 -36.39 1.41
N GLN A 358 14.14 -35.15 1.84
CA GLN A 358 13.61 -34.63 3.11
C GLN A 358 12.37 -33.76 2.86
N PHE A 359 12.53 -32.67 2.11
CA PHE A 359 11.51 -31.63 1.97
C PHE A 359 10.29 -32.11 1.19
N VAL A 360 10.49 -32.65 -0.02
CA VAL A 360 9.36 -33.11 -0.86
C VAL A 360 8.56 -34.21 -0.15
N LYS A 361 9.23 -35.20 0.47
CA LYS A 361 8.54 -36.31 1.15
C LYS A 361 7.77 -35.88 2.40
N SER A 362 8.28 -34.92 3.17
CA SER A 362 7.65 -34.46 4.42
C SER A 362 6.56 -33.41 4.21
N SER A 363 6.60 -32.70 3.08
CA SER A 363 5.75 -31.51 2.87
C SER A 363 4.46 -31.78 2.10
N VAL A 364 4.34 -32.92 1.41
CA VAL A 364 3.13 -33.28 0.66
C VAL A 364 1.95 -33.54 1.61
N HIS A 365 0.78 -33.03 1.26
CA HIS A 365 -0.44 -33.22 2.05
C HIS A 365 -0.89 -34.69 2.03
N PRO A 366 -1.32 -35.29 3.17
CA PRO A 366 -1.70 -36.71 3.24
C PRO A 366 -2.77 -37.15 2.22
N VAL A 367 -3.73 -36.26 1.93
CA VAL A 367 -4.77 -36.50 0.92
C VAL A 367 -4.17 -36.63 -0.47
N LEU A 368 -3.24 -35.73 -0.83
CA LEU A 368 -2.57 -35.77 -2.13
C LEU A 368 -1.63 -36.96 -2.22
N GLU A 369 -0.94 -37.31 -1.13
CA GLU A 369 -0.10 -38.51 -1.09
C GLU A 369 -0.91 -39.80 -1.31
N THR A 370 -2.12 -39.88 -0.75
CA THR A 370 -3.03 -41.02 -0.94
C THR A 370 -3.48 -41.14 -2.40
N TRP A 371 -3.79 -40.01 -3.04
CA TRP A 371 -4.21 -39.96 -4.43
C TRP A 371 -3.07 -40.25 -5.42
N VAL A 372 -1.87 -39.70 -5.18
CA VAL A 372 -0.69 -39.92 -6.04
C VAL A 372 -0.18 -41.35 -5.94
N ARG A 373 -0.44 -42.05 -4.84
CA ARG A 373 -0.01 -43.45 -4.66
C ARG A 373 -0.64 -44.41 -5.68
N THR A 374 -1.86 -44.11 -6.16
CA THR A 374 -2.61 -44.97 -7.09
C THR A 374 -2.14 -44.85 -8.54
N TRP A 375 -1.26 -43.90 -8.85
CA TRP A 375 -0.75 -43.70 -10.21
C TRP A 375 0.23 -44.81 -10.60
N GLU A 376 0.38 -45.12 -11.89
CA GLU A 376 1.34 -46.14 -12.34
C GLU A 376 2.72 -45.53 -12.67
N SER A 377 2.75 -44.33 -13.25
CA SER A 377 4.00 -43.68 -13.68
C SER A 377 4.81 -43.09 -12.51
N GLN A 378 6.02 -43.62 -12.30
CA GLN A 378 6.94 -43.13 -11.26
C GLN A 378 7.45 -41.70 -11.53
N THR A 379 7.61 -41.33 -12.80
CA THR A 379 8.00 -39.97 -13.21
C THR A 379 6.89 -38.97 -12.87
N ALA A 380 5.63 -39.31 -13.19
CA ALA A 380 4.49 -38.46 -12.88
C ALA A 380 4.30 -38.29 -11.36
N LYS A 381 4.47 -39.37 -10.58
CA LYS A 381 4.48 -39.32 -9.10
C LYS A 381 5.52 -38.36 -8.54
N THR A 382 6.74 -38.42 -9.07
CA THR A 382 7.84 -37.58 -8.58
C THR A 382 7.61 -36.11 -8.95
N ALA A 383 7.15 -35.85 -10.17
CA ALA A 383 6.82 -34.50 -10.64
C ALA A 383 5.70 -33.88 -9.79
N ILE A 384 4.57 -34.57 -9.62
CA ILE A 384 3.42 -34.03 -8.88
C ILE A 384 3.72 -33.83 -7.39
N ARG A 385 4.47 -34.75 -6.76
CA ARG A 385 4.94 -34.56 -5.37
C ARG A 385 5.83 -33.34 -5.23
N THR A 386 6.75 -33.14 -6.19
CA THR A 386 7.64 -31.98 -6.20
C THR A 386 6.83 -30.69 -6.34
N ILE A 387 5.90 -30.64 -7.29
CA ILE A 387 5.01 -29.48 -7.51
C ILE A 387 4.19 -29.21 -6.25
N ALA A 388 3.52 -30.22 -5.70
CA ALA A 388 2.67 -30.06 -4.52
C ALA A 388 3.46 -29.63 -3.28
N ALA A 389 4.64 -30.20 -3.05
CA ALA A 389 5.51 -29.80 -1.93
C ALA A 389 6.03 -28.36 -2.07
N THR A 390 6.23 -27.87 -3.29
CA THR A 390 6.79 -26.53 -3.55
C THR A 390 5.72 -25.44 -3.55
N ILE A 391 4.52 -25.75 -4.07
CA ILE A 391 3.44 -24.77 -4.22
C ILE A 391 2.49 -24.80 -3.00
N PHE A 392 2.16 -25.98 -2.48
CA PHE A 392 1.21 -26.15 -1.37
C PHE A 392 1.75 -27.07 -0.25
N PRO A 393 2.86 -26.70 0.40
CA PRO A 393 3.39 -27.52 1.49
C PRO A 393 2.47 -27.50 2.71
N ARG A 394 2.41 -28.63 3.41
CA ARG A 394 1.66 -28.78 4.67
C ARG A 394 2.03 -27.72 5.73
N GLY A 395 3.28 -27.27 5.76
CA GLY A 395 3.79 -26.27 6.70
C GLY A 395 3.64 -24.81 6.25
N LEU A 396 3.08 -24.54 5.06
CA LEU A 396 3.00 -23.21 4.48
C LEU A 396 2.24 -22.23 5.39
N MET A 397 1.06 -22.65 5.87
CA MET A 397 0.20 -21.81 6.71
C MET A 397 0.90 -21.37 7.99
N ILE A 398 1.61 -22.28 8.66
CA ILE A 398 2.36 -21.99 9.89
C ILE A 398 3.38 -20.89 9.66
N ARG A 399 4.20 -21.05 8.61
CA ARG A 399 5.25 -20.09 8.28
C ARG A 399 4.68 -18.74 7.89
N THR A 400 3.62 -18.75 7.09
CA THR A 400 2.94 -17.52 6.67
C THR A 400 2.34 -16.79 7.86
N THR A 401 1.66 -17.47 8.78
CA THR A 401 1.11 -16.86 10.00
C THR A 401 2.21 -16.23 10.87
N GLN A 402 3.35 -16.91 11.03
CA GLN A 402 4.50 -16.37 11.77
C GLN A 402 5.00 -15.06 11.14
N ILE A 403 5.19 -15.02 9.82
CA ILE A 403 5.71 -13.85 9.11
C ILE A 403 4.70 -12.70 9.11
N VAL A 404 3.42 -12.98 8.83
CA VAL A 404 2.34 -11.98 8.87
C VAL A 404 2.29 -11.28 10.22
N GLY A 405 2.22 -12.04 11.32
CA GLY A 405 2.16 -11.42 12.64
C GLY A 405 3.44 -10.66 13.00
N SER A 406 4.60 -11.12 12.52
CA SER A 406 5.85 -10.41 12.72
C SER A 406 5.88 -9.07 12.00
N PHE A 407 5.42 -9.00 10.75
CA PHE A 407 5.37 -7.75 9.99
C PHE A 407 4.39 -6.76 10.61
N MET A 408 3.20 -7.22 11.00
CA MET A 408 2.20 -6.40 11.67
C MET A 408 2.74 -5.82 12.99
N ILE A 409 3.40 -6.64 13.81
CA ILE A 409 3.99 -6.18 15.09
C ILE A 409 5.12 -5.20 14.83
N LEU A 410 6.05 -5.51 13.91
CA LEU A 410 7.19 -4.65 13.63
C LEU A 410 6.76 -3.30 13.09
N ASN A 411 6.08 -3.27 11.94
CA ASN A 411 5.71 -2.03 11.28
C ASN A 411 4.65 -1.26 12.08
N GLY A 412 3.68 -1.96 12.68
CA GLY A 412 2.64 -1.34 13.51
C GLY A 412 3.21 -0.68 14.76
N THR A 413 4.12 -1.36 15.47
CA THR A 413 4.76 -0.79 16.66
C THR A 413 5.68 0.39 16.31
N ILE A 414 6.47 0.26 15.23
CA ILE A 414 7.35 1.33 14.77
C ILE A 414 6.53 2.58 14.43
N ASN A 415 5.50 2.45 13.59
CA ASN A 415 4.68 3.59 13.19
C ASN A 415 3.96 4.23 14.39
N TYR A 416 3.45 3.41 15.31
CA TYR A 416 2.80 3.92 16.52
C TYR A 416 3.75 4.74 17.40
N LEU A 417 4.97 4.23 17.63
CA LEU A 417 5.96 4.91 18.47
C LEU A 417 6.51 6.16 17.78
N SER A 418 6.83 6.09 16.48
CA SER A 418 7.28 7.26 15.71
C SER A 418 6.22 8.36 15.67
N GLN A 419 4.93 8.02 15.54
CA GLN A 419 3.85 9.01 15.60
C GLN A 419 3.78 9.69 16.97
N LYS A 420 3.90 8.92 18.06
CA LYS A 420 3.91 9.49 19.42
C LYS A 420 5.12 10.39 19.67
N GLU A 421 6.29 10.04 19.15
CA GLU A 421 7.48 10.89 19.23
C GLU A 421 7.27 12.20 18.48
N HIS A 422 6.68 12.14 17.29
CA HIS A 422 6.36 13.33 16.50
C HIS A 422 5.34 14.24 17.20
N GLU A 423 4.28 13.66 17.78
CA GLU A 423 3.29 14.41 18.58
C GLU A 423 3.93 15.07 19.81
N LYS A 424 4.85 14.38 20.47
CA LYS A 424 5.58 14.91 21.63
C LYS A 424 6.50 16.07 21.22
N ALA A 425 7.21 15.93 20.10
CA ALA A 425 8.05 17.00 19.55
C ALA A 425 7.22 18.24 19.19
N LEU A 426 6.10 18.06 18.47
CA LEU A 426 5.16 19.14 18.14
C LEU A 426 4.64 19.88 19.38
N ARG A 427 4.27 19.14 20.44
CA ARG A 427 3.83 19.74 21.71
C ARG A 427 4.95 20.53 22.39
N ALA A 428 6.19 20.06 22.34
CA ALA A 428 7.34 20.77 22.89
C ALA A 428 7.60 22.08 22.13
N THR A 429 7.53 22.06 20.80
CA THR A 429 7.72 23.25 19.95
C THR A 429 6.59 24.28 20.14
N MET A 430 5.33 23.83 20.22
CA MET A 430 4.18 24.70 20.49
C MET A 430 4.19 25.26 21.92
N GLY A 431 4.67 24.48 22.90
CA GLY A 431 4.87 24.94 24.28
C GLY A 431 6.01 25.94 24.47
N MET A 432 7.01 25.93 23.59
CA MET A 432 8.07 26.95 23.57
C MET A 432 7.61 28.28 22.94
N SER A 433 6.62 28.24 22.04
CA SER A 433 6.05 29.45 21.42
C SER A 433 5.18 30.28 22.39
N THR A 434 4.76 29.71 23.53
CA THR A 434 3.92 30.37 24.54
C THR A 434 4.72 31.09 25.64
N TYR A 435 6.05 31.07 25.58
CA TYR A 435 6.96 31.75 26.53
C TYR A 435 7.79 32.88 25.90
N LYS A 436 7.24 33.57 24.90
CA LYS A 436 7.75 34.86 24.41
C LYS A 436 6.62 35.88 24.35
N HIS A 437 6.22 36.40 25.51
CA HIS A 437 5.62 37.72 25.63
C HIS A 437 6.08 38.36 26.93
#